data_AF-A0A5Q6RXD5-F1
#
_entry.id   AF-A0A5Q6RXD5-F1
#
_cell.length_a   1.000
_cell.length_b   1.000
_cell.length_c   1.000
_cell.angle_alpha   90.00
_cell.angle_beta   90.00
_cell.angle_gamma   90.00
#
_symmetry.space_group_name_H-M   'P 1'
#
loop_
_entity.id
_entity.type
_entity.pdbx_description
1 polymer ?
#
loop_
_entity_poly.entity_id
_entity_poly.type
_entity_poly.pdbx_seq_one_letter_code
_entity_poly.pdbx_strand_id
1 'polypeptide(L)'
;MTDPLTDDDPRVEQRSRATILEPAVVGPAVLALLCGTAYAALSLLRFRRFETPSWDNAIFEQAIAAYSRLEAPIVDIKAPGYNILGDHFSPITALVAPFYRVFPDGRTLLVAQAVLIALSVYVIARGAVRLLETAAGLAVGVAYGLSFGIASAVWVDFHEVAFGVLFLALAGIAYVERRWMAAALWSLPLLLVKEDLGLTVLAVGVVLALSGARRIGLATAAIGLGGFLLTLFVIIPAFNPGGGYDYVGVIGADGDGGPGPWTTFWTGWDLKLPTLLTTFGITGFLALRSPWVLVAGPTLLWRFVGDNEYYWGTDWHYALVVMPVVFAAMLDAIARLRTADEVDAADAGADSAWASPPWLRRYATHVPAIAAAVALALLPQYPLSRLVDPATYEPSPRAAAAQEVLDLVTEGSSVETDIGMITHLATGRTVYWTGTVGDAVPEWMVIDAYTGWGDQAPDAAAYASQQHPGTSWEVVLDTDGYQVARRTD
;
A
#
# COMPACT_ATOMS: atom_id res chain seq x y z
N MET A 1 68.24 -9.91 -36.88
CA MET A 1 68.01 -9.04 -35.70
C MET A 1 66.53 -8.74 -35.72
N THR A 2 65.87 -9.14 -34.63
CA THR A 2 64.44 -9.39 -34.41
C THR A 2 63.54 -8.17 -34.61
N ASP A 3 62.40 -8.33 -35.29
CA ASP A 3 61.07 -8.06 -34.71
C ASP A 3 59.91 -8.61 -35.58
N PRO A 4 58.92 -9.35 -35.03
CA PRO A 4 57.70 -9.77 -35.73
C PRO A 4 56.54 -8.82 -35.40
N LEU A 5 55.87 -8.27 -36.42
CA LEU A 5 54.58 -7.61 -36.25
C LEU A 5 53.49 -8.70 -36.19
N THR A 6 53.15 -9.11 -34.97
CA THR A 6 51.86 -9.73 -34.66
C THR A 6 50.78 -8.65 -34.69
N ASP A 7 49.77 -8.92 -35.50
CA ASP A 7 48.54 -8.16 -35.66
C ASP A 7 47.68 -8.31 -34.40
N ASP A 8 47.90 -7.45 -33.41
CA ASP A 8 47.00 -7.28 -32.26
C ASP A 8 45.79 -6.45 -32.71
N ASP A 9 44.74 -7.12 -33.21
CA ASP A 9 43.43 -6.49 -33.43
C ASP A 9 42.75 -6.23 -32.05
N PRO A 10 42.59 -4.96 -31.63
CA PRO A 10 41.98 -4.62 -30.35
C PRO A 10 40.46 -4.85 -30.33
N ARG A 11 39.86 -5.37 -31.42
CA ARG A 11 38.41 -5.60 -31.53
C ARG A 11 37.94 -6.97 -31.05
N VAL A 12 38.85 -7.87 -30.67
CA VAL A 12 38.50 -9.23 -30.21
C VAL A 12 38.48 -9.36 -28.66
N GLU A 13 39.12 -8.46 -27.92
CA GLU A 13 39.09 -8.45 -26.44
C GLU A 13 37.77 -7.93 -25.82
N GLN A 14 36.82 -7.45 -26.64
CA GLN A 14 35.57 -6.87 -26.14
C GLN A 14 34.40 -7.86 -26.00
N ARG A 15 34.66 -9.17 -26.09
CA ARG A 15 33.64 -10.23 -25.96
C ARG A 15 34.05 -11.35 -25.01
N SER A 16 34.37 -11.02 -23.77
CA SER A 16 34.24 -11.95 -22.63
C SER A 16 34.14 -11.18 -21.32
N ARG A 17 33.09 -10.35 -21.18
CA ARG A 17 32.63 -9.96 -19.84
C ARG A 17 31.63 -11.01 -19.40
N ALA A 18 32.10 -12.03 -18.68
CA ALA A 18 31.23 -12.71 -17.72
C ALA A 18 30.50 -11.62 -16.93
N THR A 19 29.18 -11.66 -16.93
CA THR A 19 28.31 -10.69 -16.27
C THR A 19 28.53 -10.79 -14.76
N ILE A 20 29.60 -10.17 -14.25
CA ILE A 20 29.75 -9.91 -12.83
C ILE A 20 28.62 -8.91 -12.52
N LEU A 21 27.55 -9.39 -11.91
CA LEU A 21 26.45 -8.55 -11.45
C LEU A 21 27.05 -7.45 -10.56
N GLU A 22 26.96 -6.20 -11.00
CA GLU A 22 27.54 -5.08 -10.26
C GLU A 22 27.00 -5.06 -8.82
N PRO A 23 27.83 -4.83 -7.80
CA PRO A 23 27.38 -4.72 -6.40
C PRO A 23 26.22 -3.75 -6.19
N ALA A 24 26.15 -2.70 -7.03
CA ALA A 24 25.06 -1.72 -7.08
C ALA A 24 23.69 -2.27 -7.50
N VAL A 25 23.64 -3.52 -7.99
CA VAL A 25 22.42 -4.24 -8.37
C VAL A 25 22.14 -5.38 -7.39
N VAL A 26 23.16 -6.16 -7.04
CA VAL A 26 23.00 -7.37 -6.20
C VAL A 26 22.51 -7.02 -4.80
N GLY A 27 23.16 -6.07 -4.13
CA GLY A 27 22.78 -5.70 -2.75
C GLY A 27 21.32 -5.27 -2.64
N PRO A 28 20.86 -4.27 -3.43
CA PRO A 28 19.47 -3.87 -3.46
C PRO A 28 18.50 -5.00 -3.81
N ALA A 29 18.86 -5.89 -4.73
CA ALA A 29 18.01 -7.02 -5.13
C ALA A 29 17.86 -8.06 -4.02
N VAL A 30 18.95 -8.41 -3.32
CA VAL A 30 18.92 -9.29 -2.16
C VAL A 30 18.07 -8.69 -1.05
N LEU A 31 18.26 -7.41 -0.75
CA LEU A 31 17.46 -6.71 0.26
C LEU A 31 15.97 -6.72 -0.08
N ALA A 32 15.61 -6.37 -1.32
CA ALA A 32 14.24 -6.41 -1.81
C ALA A 32 13.63 -7.80 -1.69
N LEU A 33 14.37 -8.85 -2.08
CA LEU A 33 13.92 -10.23 -1.96
C LEU A 33 13.69 -10.66 -0.51
N LEU A 34 14.59 -10.28 0.40
CA LEU A 34 14.45 -10.57 1.83
C LEU A 34 13.22 -9.87 2.43
N CYS A 35 13.03 -8.57 2.15
CA CYS A 35 11.85 -7.83 2.58
C CYS A 35 10.57 -8.44 2.01
N GLY A 36 10.52 -8.69 0.69
CA GLY A 36 9.37 -9.29 0.02
C GLY A 36 9.01 -10.67 0.57
N THR A 37 10.01 -11.52 0.80
CA THR A 37 9.81 -12.86 1.37
C THR A 37 9.31 -12.79 2.80
N ALA A 38 9.88 -11.91 3.63
CA ALA A 38 9.45 -11.72 5.02
C ALA A 38 8.00 -11.23 5.09
N TYR A 39 7.62 -10.25 4.28
CA TYR A 39 6.26 -9.73 4.24
C TYR A 39 5.26 -10.73 3.66
N ALA A 40 5.61 -11.44 2.59
CA ALA A 40 4.77 -12.51 2.05
C ALA A 40 4.58 -13.63 3.09
N ALA A 41 5.65 -14.07 3.75
CA ALA A 41 5.57 -15.09 4.79
C ALA A 41 4.65 -14.64 5.93
N LEU A 42 4.77 -13.40 6.40
CA LEU A 42 3.92 -12.84 7.44
C LEU A 42 2.44 -12.86 7.04
N SER A 43 2.09 -12.32 5.86
CA SER A 43 0.70 -12.31 5.38
C SER A 43 0.13 -13.72 5.18
N LEU A 44 0.93 -14.65 4.66
CA LEU A 44 0.51 -16.03 4.45
C LEU A 44 0.33 -16.81 5.76
N LEU A 45 1.19 -16.57 6.75
CA LEU A 45 1.06 -17.17 8.09
C LEU A 45 -0.18 -16.63 8.80
N ARG A 46 -0.43 -15.32 8.73
CA ARG A 46 -1.67 -14.70 9.24
C ARG A 46 -2.91 -15.34 8.59
N PHE A 47 -2.94 -15.40 7.26
CA PHE A 47 -4.04 -16.00 6.51
C PHE A 47 -4.27 -17.46 6.89
N ARG A 48 -3.19 -18.25 7.04
CA ARG A 48 -3.27 -19.66 7.48
C ARG A 48 -3.83 -19.83 8.88
N ARG A 49 -3.66 -18.83 9.75
CA ARG A 49 -4.15 -18.85 11.14
C ARG A 49 -5.58 -18.30 11.26
N PHE A 50 -6.25 -17.98 10.15
CA PHE A 50 -7.59 -17.39 10.14
C PHE A 50 -7.65 -16.06 10.92
N GLU A 51 -6.54 -15.33 10.91
CA GLU A 51 -6.48 -13.99 11.48
C GLU A 51 -6.94 -12.99 10.40
N THR A 52 -8.17 -12.50 10.53
CA THR A 52 -8.79 -11.58 9.55
C THR A 52 -8.79 -10.14 10.10
N PRO A 53 -7.77 -9.32 9.78
CA PRO A 53 -7.66 -7.96 10.30
C PRO A 53 -8.67 -7.01 9.66
N SER A 54 -9.10 -7.29 8.43
CA SER A 54 -10.14 -6.56 7.72
C SER A 54 -10.82 -7.45 6.67
N TRP A 55 -11.93 -6.97 6.13
CA TRP A 55 -12.64 -7.54 4.99
C TRP A 55 -12.07 -7.14 3.61
N ASP A 56 -11.08 -6.25 3.54
CA ASP A 56 -10.65 -5.62 2.28
C ASP A 56 -10.11 -6.65 1.29
N ASN A 57 -9.40 -7.68 1.79
CA ASN A 57 -8.89 -8.76 0.94
C ASN A 57 -10.02 -9.47 0.18
N ALA A 58 -11.17 -9.67 0.83
CA ALA A 58 -12.35 -10.32 0.25
C ALA A 58 -13.00 -9.44 -0.83
N ILE A 59 -13.12 -8.14 -0.56
CA ILE A 59 -13.64 -7.12 -1.48
C ILE A 59 -12.79 -7.10 -2.76
N PHE A 60 -11.46 -7.00 -2.61
CA PHE A 60 -10.55 -6.99 -3.76
C PHE A 60 -10.52 -8.35 -4.47
N GLU A 61 -10.65 -9.46 -3.74
CA GLU A 61 -10.69 -10.79 -4.34
C GLU A 61 -11.89 -10.95 -5.27
N GLN A 62 -13.10 -10.56 -4.87
CA GLN A 62 -14.28 -10.62 -5.75
C GLN A 62 -14.08 -9.82 -7.03
N ALA A 63 -13.56 -8.59 -6.92
CA ALA A 63 -13.25 -7.75 -8.07
C ALA A 63 -12.20 -8.38 -9.01
N ILE A 64 -11.10 -8.90 -8.46
CA ILE A 64 -10.01 -9.51 -9.24
C ILE A 64 -10.43 -10.85 -9.85
N ALA A 65 -11.25 -11.63 -9.14
CA ALA A 65 -11.84 -12.86 -9.64
C ALA A 65 -12.71 -12.58 -10.87
N ALA A 66 -13.54 -11.53 -10.84
CA ALA A 66 -14.32 -11.10 -11.99
C ALA A 66 -13.43 -10.65 -13.17
N TYR A 67 -12.40 -9.84 -12.92
CA TYR A 67 -11.43 -9.47 -13.96
C TYR A 67 -10.73 -10.68 -14.58
N SER A 68 -10.47 -11.75 -13.80
CA SER A 68 -9.82 -12.97 -14.31
C SER A 68 -10.67 -13.72 -15.34
N ARG A 69 -11.99 -13.48 -15.31
CA ARG A 69 -12.99 -13.98 -16.25
C ARG A 69 -13.39 -12.95 -17.33
N LEU A 70 -12.78 -11.76 -17.33
CA LEU A 70 -13.12 -10.64 -18.21
C LEU A 70 -14.55 -10.11 -17.99
N GLU A 71 -15.03 -10.18 -16.75
CA GLU A 71 -16.35 -9.69 -16.33
C GLU A 71 -16.23 -8.30 -15.66
N ALA A 72 -17.38 -7.64 -15.47
CA ALA A 72 -17.43 -6.44 -14.65
C ALA A 72 -17.05 -6.77 -13.19
N PRO A 73 -16.32 -5.88 -12.48
CA PRO A 73 -15.82 -6.14 -11.13
C PRO A 73 -16.93 -5.97 -10.09
N ILE A 74 -17.87 -6.92 -10.10
CA ILE A 74 -18.98 -6.99 -9.14
C ILE A 74 -18.45 -7.52 -7.80
N VAL A 75 -18.83 -6.82 -6.72
CA VAL A 75 -18.45 -7.12 -5.34
C VAL A 75 -19.71 -7.15 -4.49
N ASP A 76 -20.28 -8.34 -4.36
CA ASP A 76 -21.50 -8.60 -3.60
C ASP A 76 -21.34 -8.35 -2.08
N ILE A 77 -20.09 -8.36 -1.59
CA ILE A 77 -19.77 -7.94 -0.22
C ILE A 77 -20.15 -6.48 0.03
N LYS A 78 -20.11 -5.60 -0.98
CA LYS A 78 -20.46 -4.18 -0.83
C LYS A 78 -21.96 -3.95 -0.94
N ALA A 79 -22.61 -4.64 -1.86
CA ALA A 79 -24.04 -4.84 -1.98
C ALA A 79 -24.29 -5.79 -3.17
N PRO A 80 -25.44 -6.48 -3.25
CA PRO A 80 -25.76 -7.33 -4.39
C PRO A 80 -25.62 -6.59 -5.72
N GLY A 81 -24.78 -7.12 -6.62
CA GLY A 81 -24.55 -6.53 -7.94
C GLY A 81 -23.74 -5.23 -7.93
N TYR A 82 -23.10 -4.85 -6.82
CA TYR A 82 -22.37 -3.60 -6.71
C TYR A 82 -21.09 -3.60 -7.55
N ASN A 83 -20.92 -2.62 -8.42
CA ASN A 83 -19.68 -2.45 -9.19
C ASN A 83 -18.66 -1.65 -8.38
N ILE A 84 -17.52 -2.26 -8.03
CA ILE A 84 -16.53 -1.65 -7.12
C ILE A 84 -15.98 -0.31 -7.62
N LEU A 85 -16.02 -0.04 -8.93
CA LEU A 85 -15.60 1.24 -9.51
C LEU A 85 -16.49 2.41 -9.11
N GLY A 86 -17.68 2.14 -8.58
CA GLY A 86 -18.59 3.12 -7.96
C GLY A 86 -18.29 3.41 -6.48
N ASP A 87 -17.39 2.64 -5.85
CA ASP A 87 -16.95 2.84 -4.46
C ASP A 87 -15.54 3.46 -4.47
N HIS A 88 -14.57 2.69 -4.97
CA HIS A 88 -13.19 3.11 -5.15
C HIS A 88 -12.76 2.89 -6.60
N PHE A 89 -12.21 3.93 -7.22
CA PHE A 89 -11.73 3.83 -8.60
C PHE A 89 -10.31 3.24 -8.64
N SER A 90 -10.25 1.90 -8.65
CA SER A 90 -9.01 1.12 -8.58
C SER A 90 -8.82 0.09 -9.71
N PRO A 91 -9.03 0.44 -11.00
CA PRO A 91 -8.92 -0.51 -12.11
C PRO A 91 -7.53 -1.12 -12.28
N ILE A 92 -6.47 -0.55 -11.68
CA ILE A 92 -5.12 -1.13 -11.70
C ILE A 92 -5.08 -2.56 -11.15
N THR A 93 -6.01 -2.91 -10.25
CA THR A 93 -6.09 -4.24 -9.63
C THR A 93 -6.31 -5.36 -10.66
N ALA A 94 -6.85 -5.05 -11.83
CA ALA A 94 -6.96 -5.97 -12.96
C ALA A 94 -5.60 -6.55 -13.40
N LEU A 95 -4.46 -5.90 -13.10
CA LEU A 95 -3.13 -6.45 -13.36
C LEU A 95 -2.80 -7.71 -12.54
N VAL A 96 -3.52 -7.96 -11.44
CA VAL A 96 -3.39 -9.19 -10.63
C VAL A 96 -4.16 -10.36 -11.25
N ALA A 97 -5.19 -10.06 -12.06
CA ALA A 97 -6.14 -11.05 -12.58
C ALA A 97 -5.50 -12.23 -13.35
N PRO A 98 -4.45 -12.05 -14.18
CA PRO A 98 -3.77 -13.17 -14.83
C PRO A 98 -3.13 -14.16 -13.84
N PHE A 99 -2.62 -13.66 -12.71
CA PHE A 99 -2.02 -14.49 -11.67
C PHE A 99 -3.10 -15.18 -10.84
N TYR A 100 -4.18 -14.46 -10.51
CA TYR A 100 -5.35 -15.04 -9.84
C TYR A 100 -5.98 -16.16 -10.68
N ARG A 101 -5.99 -16.05 -12.01
CA ARG A 101 -6.49 -17.12 -12.89
C ARG A 101 -5.69 -18.43 -12.75
N VAL A 102 -4.41 -18.35 -12.42
CA VAL A 102 -3.54 -19.52 -12.20
C VAL A 102 -3.63 -20.00 -10.75
N PHE A 103 -3.79 -19.06 -9.81
CA PHE A 103 -3.87 -19.31 -8.37
C PHE A 103 -5.11 -18.58 -7.79
N PRO A 104 -6.33 -19.14 -7.96
CA PRO A 104 -7.58 -18.46 -7.61
C PRO A 104 -7.82 -18.55 -6.10
N ASP A 105 -7.15 -17.69 -5.34
CA ASP A 105 -7.14 -17.70 -3.88
C ASP A 105 -6.79 -16.31 -3.34
N GLY A 106 -7.39 -15.91 -2.22
CA GLY A 106 -7.14 -14.62 -1.55
C GLY A 106 -5.66 -14.36 -1.23
N ARG A 107 -4.85 -15.41 -1.04
CA ARG A 107 -3.40 -15.32 -0.81
C ARG A 107 -2.63 -14.78 -2.03
N THR A 108 -3.16 -14.91 -3.23
CA THR A 108 -2.52 -14.39 -4.45
C THR A 108 -2.38 -12.87 -4.40
N LEU A 109 -3.38 -12.19 -3.84
CA LEU A 109 -3.38 -10.75 -3.65
C LEU A 109 -2.31 -10.35 -2.62
N LEU A 110 -2.25 -11.06 -1.49
CA LEU A 110 -1.25 -10.83 -0.43
C LEU A 110 0.19 -10.93 -0.99
N VAL A 111 0.45 -11.94 -1.81
CA VAL A 111 1.75 -12.12 -2.49
C VAL A 111 1.99 -10.99 -3.50
N ALA A 112 0.98 -10.58 -4.27
CA ALA A 112 1.10 -9.47 -5.21
C ALA A 112 1.51 -8.15 -4.52
N GLN A 113 0.90 -7.82 -3.38
CA GLN A 113 1.30 -6.66 -2.57
C GLN A 113 2.75 -6.78 -2.08
N ALA A 114 3.16 -7.94 -1.56
CA ALA A 114 4.53 -8.16 -1.12
C ALA A 114 5.56 -8.01 -2.26
N VAL A 115 5.22 -8.44 -3.48
CA VAL A 115 6.06 -8.24 -4.67
C VAL A 115 6.15 -6.76 -5.04
N LEU A 116 5.05 -6.01 -5.04
CA LEU A 116 5.07 -4.57 -5.35
C LEU A 116 5.91 -3.78 -4.33
N ILE A 117 5.82 -4.13 -3.05
CA ILE A 117 6.66 -3.58 -1.98
C ILE A 117 8.13 -3.96 -2.19
N ALA A 118 8.44 -5.22 -2.52
CA ALA A 118 9.81 -5.62 -2.80
C ALA A 118 10.42 -4.83 -3.97
N LEU A 119 9.64 -4.63 -5.04
CA LEU A 119 10.06 -3.82 -6.18
C LEU A 119 10.30 -2.35 -5.79
N SER A 120 9.46 -1.76 -4.93
CA SER A 120 9.68 -0.39 -4.45
C SER A 120 10.94 -0.29 -3.58
N VAL A 121 11.21 -1.30 -2.74
CA VAL A 121 12.43 -1.40 -1.92
C VAL A 121 13.66 -1.45 -2.83
N TYR A 122 13.61 -2.27 -3.88
CA TYR A 122 14.69 -2.34 -4.87
C TYR A 122 14.95 -0.98 -5.52
N VAL A 123 13.89 -0.27 -5.94
CA VAL A 123 14.00 1.03 -6.59
C VAL A 123 14.66 2.07 -5.67
N ILE A 124 14.17 2.20 -4.43
CA ILE A 124 14.73 3.14 -3.45
C ILE A 124 16.18 2.77 -3.10
N ALA A 125 16.45 1.50 -2.76
CA ALA A 125 17.78 1.05 -2.37
C ALA A 125 18.79 1.22 -3.50
N ARG A 126 18.42 0.88 -4.74
CA ARG A 126 19.29 1.06 -5.91
C ARG A 126 19.56 2.53 -6.20
N GLY A 127 18.54 3.38 -6.14
CA GLY A 127 18.69 4.82 -6.28
C GLY A 127 19.63 5.40 -5.21
N ALA A 128 19.47 4.95 -3.96
CA ALA A 128 20.31 5.36 -2.85
C ALA A 128 21.76 4.87 -2.99
N VAL A 129 22.00 3.63 -3.44
CA VAL A 129 23.37 3.11 -3.65
C VAL A 129 24.11 3.87 -4.75
N ARG A 130 23.40 4.24 -5.83
CA ARG A 130 23.97 5.09 -6.89
C ARG A 130 24.35 6.48 -6.38
N LEU A 131 23.62 7.00 -5.40
CA LEU A 131 23.85 8.31 -4.83
C LEU A 131 24.90 8.30 -3.71
N LEU A 132 24.84 7.38 -2.75
CA LEU A 132 25.50 7.46 -1.43
C LEU A 132 26.56 6.38 -1.17
N GLU A 133 26.93 5.59 -2.17
CA GLU A 133 27.72 4.35 -2.05
C GLU A 133 26.93 3.18 -1.46
N THR A 134 27.51 1.98 -1.55
CA THR A 134 26.80 0.72 -1.28
C THR A 134 26.30 0.62 0.16
N ALA A 135 27.15 0.89 1.16
CA ALA A 135 26.76 0.73 2.57
C ALA A 135 25.65 1.70 2.98
N ALA A 136 25.81 3.00 2.70
CA ALA A 136 24.80 4.00 3.03
C ALA A 136 23.51 3.80 2.19
N GLY A 137 23.63 3.43 0.91
CA GLY A 137 22.47 3.14 0.07
C GLY A 137 21.67 1.93 0.55
N LEU A 138 22.34 0.85 0.99
CA LEU A 138 21.68 -0.29 1.61
C LEU A 138 21.05 0.07 2.95
N ALA A 139 21.69 0.94 3.76
CA ALA A 139 21.11 1.44 5.00
C ALA A 139 19.80 2.20 4.74
N VAL A 140 19.74 3.05 3.70
CA VAL A 140 18.48 3.68 3.26
C VAL A 140 17.45 2.64 2.85
N GLY A 141 17.86 1.62 2.08
CA GLY A 141 16.98 0.52 1.67
C GLY A 141 16.39 -0.24 2.86
N VAL A 142 17.20 -0.55 3.87
CA VAL A 142 16.78 -1.24 5.11
C VAL A 142 15.79 -0.37 5.87
N ALA A 143 16.11 0.91 6.04
CA ALA A 143 15.22 1.86 6.71
C ALA A 143 13.86 1.99 6.00
N TYR A 144 13.87 2.05 4.68
CA TYR A 144 12.65 2.10 3.88
C TYR A 144 11.86 0.79 3.99
N GLY A 145 12.50 -0.35 3.75
CA GLY A 145 11.89 -1.68 3.77
C GLY A 145 11.38 -2.11 5.14
N LEU A 146 11.85 -1.52 6.23
CA LEU A 146 11.38 -1.76 7.60
C LEU A 146 10.54 -0.61 8.16
N SER A 147 10.24 0.41 7.35
CA SER A 147 9.45 1.56 7.79
C SER A 147 8.05 1.15 8.21
N PHE A 148 7.51 1.86 9.21
CA PHE A 148 6.19 1.54 9.76
C PHE A 148 5.09 1.53 8.69
N GLY A 149 5.13 2.46 7.73
CA GLY A 149 4.11 2.54 6.70
C GLY A 149 4.06 1.31 5.79
N ILE A 150 5.20 0.64 5.57
CA ILE A 150 5.22 -0.65 4.88
C ILE A 150 4.71 -1.76 5.80
N ALA A 151 5.22 -1.82 7.02
CA ALA A 151 4.87 -2.90 7.96
C ALA A 151 3.38 -2.90 8.32
N SER A 152 2.80 -1.74 8.62
CA SER A 152 1.37 -1.58 8.94
C SER A 152 0.46 -1.94 7.77
N ALA A 153 0.84 -1.60 6.54
CA ALA A 153 0.05 -1.97 5.36
C ALA A 153 0.01 -3.48 5.12
N VAL A 154 1.13 -4.17 5.30
CA VAL A 154 1.18 -5.64 5.18
C VAL A 154 0.34 -6.32 6.26
N TRP A 155 0.18 -5.67 7.42
CA TRP A 155 -0.63 -6.19 8.53
C TRP A 155 -2.13 -6.24 8.25
N VAL A 156 -2.63 -5.40 7.36
CA VAL A 156 -4.07 -5.23 7.12
C VAL A 156 -4.49 -5.75 5.75
N ASP A 157 -3.84 -6.81 5.26
CA ASP A 157 -4.10 -7.42 3.95
C ASP A 157 -3.84 -6.53 2.73
N PHE A 158 -4.31 -6.99 1.55
CA PHE A 158 -4.09 -6.36 0.26
C PHE A 158 -4.85 -5.05 0.12
N HIS A 159 -4.15 -4.04 -0.39
CA HIS A 159 -4.72 -2.77 -0.81
C HIS A 159 -4.13 -2.36 -2.17
N GLU A 160 -4.98 -1.82 -3.03
CA GLU A 160 -4.64 -1.28 -4.35
C GLU A 160 -3.51 -0.23 -4.29
N VAL A 161 -3.43 0.53 -3.19
CA VAL A 161 -2.37 1.53 -2.98
C VAL A 161 -0.96 0.94 -2.99
N ALA A 162 -0.79 -0.39 -2.85
CA ALA A 162 0.48 -1.08 -3.05
C ALA A 162 1.09 -0.83 -4.44
N PHE A 163 0.26 -0.70 -5.49
CA PHE A 163 0.73 -0.30 -6.81
C PHE A 163 1.31 1.13 -6.78
N GLY A 164 0.64 2.02 -6.05
CA GLY A 164 1.07 3.41 -5.88
C GLY A 164 2.46 3.54 -5.27
N VAL A 165 2.83 2.64 -4.35
CA VAL A 165 4.16 2.60 -3.72
C VAL A 165 5.29 2.48 -4.74
N LEU A 166 5.14 1.53 -5.67
CA LEU A 166 6.15 1.28 -6.70
C LEU A 166 6.26 2.49 -7.64
N PHE A 167 5.13 3.02 -8.08
CA PHE A 167 5.10 4.19 -8.97
C PHE A 167 5.68 5.44 -8.31
N LEU A 168 5.38 5.69 -7.04
CA LEU A 168 5.95 6.81 -6.28
C LEU A 168 7.44 6.62 -6.00
N ALA A 169 7.92 5.40 -5.77
CA ALA A 169 9.35 5.12 -5.67
C ALA A 169 10.07 5.41 -7.00
N LEU A 170 9.52 4.95 -8.12
CA LEU A 170 10.06 5.21 -9.46
C LEU A 170 10.05 6.70 -9.81
N ALA A 171 8.95 7.39 -9.53
CA ALA A 171 8.82 8.83 -9.77
C ALA A 171 9.77 9.63 -8.88
N GLY A 172 9.88 9.27 -7.60
CA GLY A 172 10.77 9.91 -6.63
C GLY A 172 12.24 9.76 -7.00
N ILE A 173 12.70 8.55 -7.35
CA ILE A 173 14.08 8.35 -7.80
C ILE A 173 14.35 9.07 -9.11
N ALA A 174 13.40 9.05 -10.07
CA ALA A 174 13.54 9.83 -11.29
C ALA A 174 13.63 11.34 -11.02
N TYR A 175 12.91 11.86 -10.01
CA TYR A 175 13.01 13.24 -9.56
C TYR A 175 14.39 13.55 -8.95
N VAL A 176 14.93 12.66 -8.09
CA VAL A 176 16.30 12.78 -7.54
C VAL A 176 17.34 12.81 -8.67
N GLU A 177 17.17 11.96 -9.69
CA GLU A 177 18.02 11.91 -10.88
C GLU A 177 17.79 13.09 -11.86
N ARG A 178 16.90 14.04 -11.52
CA ARG A 178 16.46 15.18 -12.36
C ARG A 178 15.88 14.79 -13.72
N ARG A 179 15.35 13.56 -13.84
CA ARG A 179 14.69 13.04 -15.03
C ARG A 179 13.20 13.40 -15.00
N TRP A 180 12.91 14.69 -15.18
CA TRP A 180 11.58 15.27 -15.01
C TRP A 180 10.46 14.56 -15.77
N MET A 181 10.72 14.17 -17.03
CA MET A 181 9.74 13.44 -17.83
C MET A 181 9.47 12.04 -17.26
N ALA A 182 10.51 11.33 -16.81
CA ALA A 182 10.32 10.02 -16.19
C ALA A 182 9.56 10.14 -14.86
N ALA A 183 9.85 11.17 -14.05
CA ALA A 183 9.10 11.43 -12.82
C ALA A 183 7.60 11.67 -13.10
N ALA A 184 7.30 12.48 -14.12
CA ALA A 184 5.93 12.70 -14.58
C ALA A 184 5.26 11.40 -15.05
N LEU A 185 5.89 10.67 -15.98
CA LEU A 185 5.32 9.45 -16.55
C LEU A 185 5.09 8.36 -15.50
N TRP A 186 6.01 8.19 -14.55
CA TRP A 186 5.83 7.23 -13.47
C TRP A 186 4.76 7.62 -12.47
N SER A 187 4.39 8.91 -12.36
CA SER A 187 3.26 9.33 -11.53
C SER A 187 1.89 9.13 -12.20
N LEU A 188 1.79 9.12 -13.53
CA LEU A 188 0.48 9.06 -14.20
C LEU A 188 -0.34 7.79 -13.90
N PRO A 189 0.26 6.59 -13.76
CA PRO A 189 -0.48 5.39 -13.38
C PRO A 189 -1.21 5.48 -12.04
N LEU A 190 -0.83 6.41 -11.16
CA LEU A 190 -1.53 6.65 -9.89
C LEU A 190 -3.01 7.00 -10.08
N LEU A 191 -3.38 7.57 -11.24
CA LEU A 191 -4.77 7.85 -11.60
C LEU A 191 -5.64 6.60 -11.75
N LEU A 192 -5.03 5.43 -11.90
CA LEU A 192 -5.71 4.13 -11.99
C LEU A 192 -5.65 3.35 -10.69
N VAL A 193 -4.90 3.85 -9.70
CA VAL A 193 -4.67 3.17 -8.43
C VAL A 193 -5.80 3.46 -7.47
N LYS A 194 -6.03 4.74 -7.16
CA LYS A 194 -7.09 5.18 -6.26
C LYS A 194 -7.49 6.61 -6.63
N GLU A 195 -8.76 6.94 -6.44
CA GLU A 195 -9.35 8.22 -6.85
C GLU A 195 -8.64 9.45 -6.25
N ASP A 196 -8.21 9.39 -4.99
CA ASP A 196 -7.54 10.51 -4.31
C ASP A 196 -6.11 10.77 -4.83
N LEU A 197 -5.47 9.75 -5.42
CA LEU A 197 -4.08 9.86 -5.87
C LEU A 197 -3.92 10.77 -7.10
N GLY A 198 -5.00 11.21 -7.75
CA GLY A 198 -4.94 12.31 -8.72
C GLY A 198 -4.45 13.63 -8.11
N LEU A 199 -4.74 13.88 -6.83
CA LEU A 199 -4.17 15.02 -6.10
C LEU A 199 -2.67 14.82 -5.83
N THR A 200 -2.21 13.59 -5.65
CA THR A 200 -0.78 13.26 -5.56
C THR A 200 -0.07 13.53 -6.89
N VAL A 201 -0.68 13.17 -8.03
CA VAL A 201 -0.16 13.51 -9.37
C VAL A 201 -0.12 15.02 -9.58
N LEU A 202 -1.13 15.75 -9.10
CA LEU A 202 -1.12 17.21 -9.08
C LEU A 202 0.08 17.75 -8.29
N ALA A 203 0.31 17.26 -7.07
CA ALA A 203 1.43 17.67 -6.24
C ALA A 203 2.78 17.38 -6.91
N VAL A 204 2.95 16.21 -7.56
CA VAL A 204 4.14 15.91 -8.39
C VAL A 204 4.32 16.96 -9.47
N GLY A 205 3.27 17.29 -10.23
CA GLY A 205 3.33 18.31 -11.28
C GLY A 205 3.74 19.69 -10.75
N VAL A 206 3.19 20.11 -9.62
CA VAL A 206 3.57 21.37 -8.94
C VAL A 206 5.05 21.35 -8.56
N VAL A 207 5.53 20.29 -7.93
CA VAL A 207 6.94 20.15 -7.54
C VAL A 207 7.87 20.18 -8.75
N LEU A 208 7.51 19.51 -9.85
CA LEU A 208 8.28 19.54 -11.10
C LEU A 208 8.35 20.96 -11.69
N ALA A 209 7.23 21.71 -11.64
CA ALA A 209 7.18 23.08 -12.13
C ALA A 209 8.06 24.03 -11.27
N LEU A 210 7.98 23.89 -9.94
CA LEU A 210 8.82 24.63 -8.99
C LEU A 210 10.31 24.28 -9.14
N SER A 211 10.62 23.05 -9.56
CA SER A 211 11.99 22.56 -9.77
C SER A 211 12.60 22.92 -11.13
N GLY A 212 11.90 23.74 -11.93
CA GLY A 212 12.37 24.28 -13.21
C GLY A 212 11.77 23.62 -14.44
N ALA A 213 11.09 22.47 -14.32
CA ALA A 213 10.47 21.75 -15.42
C ALA A 213 9.04 22.25 -15.71
N ARG A 214 8.86 23.58 -15.83
CA ARG A 214 7.54 24.25 -15.83
C ARG A 214 6.50 23.62 -16.76
N ARG A 215 6.85 23.37 -18.03
CA ARG A 215 5.89 22.82 -19.01
C ARG A 215 5.44 21.40 -18.64
N ILE A 216 6.39 20.54 -18.27
CA ILE A 216 6.11 19.16 -17.86
C ILE A 216 5.28 19.20 -16.58
N GLY A 217 5.71 19.97 -15.58
CA GLY A 217 5.03 20.07 -14.30
C GLY A 217 3.60 20.60 -14.40
N LEU A 218 3.36 21.67 -15.16
CA LEU A 218 2.02 22.20 -15.36
C LEU A 218 1.12 21.21 -16.12
N ALA A 219 1.65 20.50 -17.13
CA ALA A 219 0.89 19.47 -17.83
C ALA A 219 0.54 18.30 -16.91
N THR A 220 1.50 17.79 -16.12
CA THR A 220 1.26 16.74 -15.12
C THR A 220 0.26 17.19 -14.08
N ALA A 221 0.35 18.45 -13.60
CA ALA A 221 -0.59 18.98 -12.63
C ALA A 221 -2.02 19.06 -13.18
N ALA A 222 -2.17 19.54 -14.42
CA ALA A 222 -3.46 19.60 -15.10
C ALA A 222 -4.05 18.20 -15.34
N ILE A 223 -3.22 17.23 -15.72
CA ILE A 223 -3.66 15.83 -15.89
C ILE A 223 -4.07 15.22 -14.54
N GLY A 224 -3.30 15.46 -13.48
CA GLY A 224 -3.63 14.99 -12.13
C GLY A 224 -4.96 15.53 -11.63
N LEU A 225 -5.15 16.85 -11.73
CA LEU A 225 -6.41 17.51 -11.35
C LEU A 225 -7.57 17.06 -12.23
N GLY A 226 -7.38 17.03 -13.55
CA GLY A 226 -8.40 16.60 -14.50
C GLY A 226 -8.83 15.15 -14.27
N GLY A 227 -7.87 14.25 -14.00
CA GLY A 227 -8.14 12.86 -13.66
C GLY A 227 -8.89 12.72 -12.33
N PHE A 228 -8.46 13.42 -11.28
CA PHE A 228 -9.17 13.47 -9.99
C PHE A 228 -10.63 13.90 -10.15
N LEU A 229 -10.86 15.04 -10.82
CA LEU A 229 -12.21 15.59 -11.03
C LEU A 229 -13.06 14.66 -11.92
N LEU A 230 -12.49 14.10 -12.97
CA LEU A 230 -13.18 13.15 -13.85
C LEU A 230 -13.62 11.91 -13.06
N THR A 231 -12.73 11.34 -12.26
CA THR A 231 -13.03 10.16 -11.45
C THR A 231 -14.14 10.46 -10.45
N LEU A 232 -14.02 11.55 -9.70
CA LEU A 232 -14.94 11.90 -8.62
C LEU A 232 -16.33 12.31 -9.12
N PHE A 233 -16.41 13.09 -10.19
CA PHE A 233 -17.67 13.69 -10.64
C PHE A 233 -18.33 12.96 -11.82
N VAL A 234 -17.62 12.04 -12.48
CA VAL A 234 -18.16 11.33 -13.65
C VAL A 234 -18.06 9.83 -13.48
N ILE A 235 -16.87 9.29 -13.21
CA ILE A 235 -16.68 7.84 -13.24
C ILE A 235 -17.38 7.17 -12.06
N ILE A 236 -17.05 7.58 -10.82
CA ILE A 236 -17.67 7.00 -9.63
C ILE A 236 -19.20 7.14 -9.67
N PRO A 237 -19.78 8.34 -9.88
CA PRO A 237 -21.23 8.50 -10.00
C PRO A 237 -21.89 7.67 -11.10
N ALA A 238 -21.19 7.37 -12.19
CA ALA A 238 -21.74 6.53 -13.26
C ALA A 238 -21.83 5.04 -12.89
N PHE A 239 -21.04 4.58 -11.92
CA PHE A 239 -21.05 3.19 -11.44
C PHE A 239 -21.71 3.02 -10.07
N ASN A 240 -21.79 4.09 -9.27
CA ASN A 240 -22.41 4.08 -7.95
C ASN A 240 -23.96 4.07 -8.09
N PRO A 241 -24.67 3.08 -7.54
CA PRO A 241 -26.13 3.02 -7.63
C PRO A 241 -26.87 4.24 -7.03
N GLY A 242 -26.27 4.89 -6.03
CA GLY A 242 -26.76 6.13 -5.42
C GLY A 242 -26.41 7.41 -6.20
N GLY A 243 -25.59 7.32 -7.25
CA GLY A 243 -25.21 8.43 -8.12
C GLY A 243 -24.27 9.46 -7.48
N GLY A 244 -23.63 9.12 -6.35
CA GLY A 244 -22.74 10.00 -5.59
C GLY A 244 -21.39 9.36 -5.25
N TYR A 245 -20.56 10.11 -4.52
CA TYR A 245 -19.35 9.59 -3.90
C TYR A 245 -19.60 9.44 -2.40
N ASP A 246 -19.61 8.21 -1.91
CA ASP A 246 -20.08 7.88 -0.56
C ASP A 246 -19.19 8.46 0.56
N TYR A 247 -17.97 8.90 0.23
CA TYR A 247 -17.00 9.43 1.19
C TYR A 247 -16.96 10.96 1.27
N VAL A 248 -17.86 11.70 0.59
CA VAL A 248 -18.00 13.16 0.79
C VAL A 248 -18.37 13.49 2.26
N GLY A 249 -19.19 12.63 2.88
CA GLY A 249 -19.62 12.75 4.28
C GLY A 249 -18.51 12.50 5.30
N VAL A 250 -17.48 11.73 4.97
CA VAL A 250 -16.34 11.37 5.86
C VAL A 250 -15.37 12.55 6.08
N ILE A 251 -15.48 13.59 5.26
CA ILE A 251 -14.80 14.88 5.48
C ILE A 251 -15.69 15.80 6.34
N GLY A 252 -16.86 15.35 6.80
CA GLY A 252 -17.82 16.10 7.60
C GLY A 252 -18.46 17.28 6.86
N ALA A 253 -18.65 17.14 5.54
CA ALA A 253 -19.16 18.21 4.68
C ALA A 253 -20.70 18.32 4.64
N ASP A 254 -21.42 17.34 5.20
CA ASP A 254 -22.88 17.35 5.30
C ASP A 254 -23.34 17.58 6.74
N GLY A 255 -24.35 18.44 6.91
CA GLY A 255 -24.74 19.11 8.16
C GLY A 255 -25.18 18.24 9.35
N ASP A 256 -25.21 16.92 9.20
CA ASP A 256 -25.49 15.94 10.26
C ASP A 256 -24.27 15.01 10.57
N GLY A 257 -23.13 15.18 9.87
CA GLY A 257 -22.02 14.22 9.77
C GLY A 257 -20.74 14.56 10.56
N GLY A 258 -20.85 14.79 11.87
CA GLY A 258 -19.66 14.95 12.73
C GLY A 258 -19.08 16.37 12.78
N PRO A 259 -17.89 16.56 13.39
CA PRO A 259 -17.38 17.89 13.75
C PRO A 259 -16.93 18.77 12.57
N GLY A 260 -16.90 18.23 11.34
CA GLY A 260 -16.45 18.92 10.13
C GLY A 260 -14.93 19.01 10.01
N PRO A 261 -14.39 19.25 8.80
CA PRO A 261 -12.97 19.02 8.49
C PRO A 261 -12.04 19.99 9.24
N TRP A 262 -12.51 21.21 9.47
CA TRP A 262 -11.77 22.22 10.23
C TRP A 262 -11.63 21.82 11.69
N THR A 263 -12.72 21.39 12.33
CA THR A 263 -12.69 20.95 13.72
C THR A 263 -11.86 19.68 13.83
N THR A 264 -12.08 18.70 12.94
CA THR A 264 -11.31 17.46 12.89
C THR A 264 -9.82 17.72 12.77
N PHE A 265 -9.39 18.68 11.94
CA PHE A 265 -7.98 19.05 11.82
C PHE A 265 -7.34 19.45 13.16
N TRP A 266 -8.09 20.14 14.02
CA TRP A 266 -7.60 20.61 15.32
C TRP A 266 -7.79 19.60 16.47
N THR A 267 -8.38 18.43 16.22
CA THR A 267 -8.50 17.33 17.19
C THR A 267 -7.55 16.16 16.86
N GLY A 268 -7.38 15.22 17.81
CA GLY A 268 -6.61 13.99 17.61
C GLY A 268 -5.09 14.18 17.48
N TRP A 269 -4.55 15.30 17.96
CA TRP A 269 -3.11 15.61 17.83
C TRP A 269 -2.19 14.71 18.67
N ASP A 270 -2.75 14.00 19.64
CA ASP A 270 -2.13 12.90 20.35
C ASP A 270 -1.81 11.70 19.44
N LEU A 271 -2.55 11.52 18.33
CA LEU A 271 -2.24 10.53 17.29
C LEU A 271 -1.51 11.17 16.09
N LYS A 272 -1.95 12.34 15.63
CA LYS A 272 -1.40 12.99 14.41
C LYS A 272 0.04 13.43 14.59
N LEU A 273 0.41 13.96 15.76
CA LEU A 273 1.78 14.41 16.00
C LEU A 273 2.78 13.23 16.01
N PRO A 274 2.55 12.13 16.76
CA PRO A 274 3.40 10.94 16.64
C PRO A 274 3.49 10.41 15.22
N THR A 275 2.39 10.38 14.47
CA THR A 275 2.41 9.94 13.06
C THR A 275 3.34 10.81 12.21
N LEU A 276 3.28 12.14 12.33
CA LEU A 276 4.18 13.05 11.61
C LEU A 276 5.64 12.89 12.06
N LEU A 277 5.87 12.79 13.38
CA LEU A 277 7.20 12.62 13.95
C LEU A 277 7.84 11.31 13.50
N THR A 278 7.10 10.22 13.45
CA THR A 278 7.59 8.92 12.94
C THR A 278 7.83 8.99 11.43
N THR A 279 6.90 9.59 10.67
CA THR A 279 6.98 9.74 9.20
C THR A 279 8.19 10.54 8.75
N PHE A 280 8.47 11.68 9.38
CA PHE A 280 9.61 12.51 9.00
C PHE A 280 10.88 12.17 9.79
N GLY A 281 10.74 11.71 11.03
CA GLY A 281 11.84 11.32 11.90
C GLY A 281 12.62 10.12 11.38
N ILE A 282 11.97 9.15 10.71
CA ILE A 282 12.68 8.03 10.06
C ILE A 282 13.67 8.51 8.98
N THR A 283 13.47 9.72 8.44
CA THR A 283 14.37 10.35 7.47
C THR A 283 15.38 11.31 8.10
N GLY A 284 15.50 11.32 9.44
CA GLY A 284 16.26 12.34 10.17
C GLY A 284 15.74 13.75 9.90
N PHE A 285 14.45 13.91 9.57
CA PHE A 285 13.84 15.15 9.13
C PHE A 285 14.45 15.78 7.85
N LEU A 286 15.38 15.12 7.16
CA LEU A 286 15.97 15.64 5.92
C LEU A 286 14.96 15.72 4.78
N ALA A 287 13.93 14.86 4.77
CA ALA A 287 12.86 14.93 3.79
C ALA A 287 12.25 16.35 3.70
N LEU A 288 12.10 17.06 4.83
CA LEU A 288 11.53 18.40 4.90
C LEU A 288 12.35 19.47 4.14
N ARG A 289 13.59 19.17 3.75
CA ARG A 289 14.45 20.08 2.97
C ARG A 289 14.28 19.92 1.46
N SER A 290 13.55 18.91 1.01
CA SER A 290 13.29 18.68 -0.41
C SER A 290 11.91 19.22 -0.79
N PRO A 291 11.77 19.93 -1.94
CA PRO A 291 10.46 20.25 -2.49
C PRO A 291 9.58 19.02 -2.75
N TRP A 292 10.18 17.83 -2.95
CA TRP A 292 9.46 16.57 -3.17
C TRP A 292 8.57 16.18 -1.99
N VAL A 293 8.87 16.67 -0.78
CA VAL A 293 8.05 16.40 0.40
C VAL A 293 6.60 16.88 0.24
N LEU A 294 6.35 17.88 -0.60
CA LEU A 294 4.99 18.38 -0.90
C LEU A 294 4.10 17.30 -1.54
N VAL A 295 4.68 16.27 -2.17
CA VAL A 295 3.94 15.14 -2.73
C VAL A 295 3.22 14.32 -1.64
N ALA A 296 3.70 14.36 -0.38
CA ALA A 296 3.02 13.73 0.75
C ALA A 296 1.81 14.54 1.25
N GLY A 297 1.71 15.82 0.83
CA GLY A 297 0.71 16.77 1.32
C GLY A 297 -0.73 16.30 1.12
N PRO A 298 -1.17 15.88 -0.09
CA PRO A 298 -2.53 15.42 -0.32
C PRO A 298 -2.96 14.28 0.61
N THR A 299 -2.14 13.22 0.72
CA THR A 299 -2.42 12.08 1.58
C THR A 299 -2.45 12.46 3.06
N LEU A 300 -1.50 13.26 3.54
CA LEU A 300 -1.50 13.72 4.94
C LEU A 300 -2.68 14.63 5.25
N LEU A 301 -3.08 15.48 4.30
CA LEU A 301 -4.18 16.42 4.48
C LEU A 301 -5.50 15.68 4.66
N TRP A 302 -5.88 14.82 3.71
CA TRP A 302 -7.16 14.12 3.80
C TRP A 302 -7.23 13.25 5.05
N ARG A 303 -6.11 12.58 5.41
CA ARG A 303 -6.03 11.79 6.65
C ARG A 303 -6.39 12.60 7.88
N PHE A 304 -5.89 13.83 8.00
CA PHE A 304 -6.03 14.63 9.21
C PHE A 304 -7.28 15.51 9.26
N VAL A 305 -7.99 15.66 8.14
CA VAL A 305 -9.31 16.32 8.11
C VAL A 305 -10.47 15.32 8.12
N GLY A 306 -10.22 14.04 7.81
CA GLY A 306 -11.22 12.97 7.87
C GLY A 306 -11.57 12.61 9.31
N ASP A 307 -12.86 12.44 9.58
CA ASP A 307 -13.45 12.27 10.91
C ASP A 307 -13.27 10.88 11.54
N ASN A 308 -12.59 9.97 10.82
CA ASN A 308 -12.28 8.63 11.29
C ASN A 308 -10.87 8.54 11.89
N GLU A 309 -10.79 8.20 13.18
CA GLU A 309 -9.52 8.12 13.93
C GLU A 309 -8.54 7.10 13.34
N TYR A 310 -9.02 6.06 12.63
CA TYR A 310 -8.16 5.07 11.95
C TYR A 310 -7.25 5.72 10.89
N TYR A 311 -7.57 6.91 10.41
CA TYR A 311 -6.74 7.63 9.44
C TYR A 311 -5.54 8.33 10.08
N TRP A 312 -5.56 8.60 11.39
CA TRP A 312 -4.65 9.55 12.02
C TRP A 312 -3.35 8.92 12.52
N GLY A 313 -3.40 7.64 12.88
CA GLY A 313 -2.31 6.90 13.52
C GLY A 313 -1.25 6.33 12.57
N THR A 314 -0.37 5.49 13.14
CA THR A 314 0.64 4.72 12.40
C THR A 314 0.15 3.34 11.96
N ASP A 315 -1.04 2.96 12.39
CA ASP A 315 -1.70 1.71 12.01
C ASP A 315 -2.29 1.83 10.59
N TRP A 316 -2.76 0.69 10.07
CA TRP A 316 -3.34 0.56 8.73
C TRP A 316 -2.38 0.94 7.59
N HIS A 317 -2.91 1.00 6.36
CA HIS A 317 -2.12 1.16 5.14
C HIS A 317 -1.88 2.63 4.73
N TYR A 318 -2.46 3.62 5.42
CA TYR A 318 -2.50 5.02 4.95
C TYR A 318 -1.13 5.71 4.83
N ALA A 319 -0.12 5.21 5.54
CA ALA A 319 1.25 5.72 5.45
C ALA A 319 2.06 5.08 4.31
N LEU A 320 1.54 4.02 3.68
CA LEU A 320 2.26 3.21 2.69
C LEU A 320 2.77 4.04 1.50
N VAL A 321 1.90 4.87 0.91
CA VAL A 321 2.25 5.75 -0.23
C VAL A 321 3.10 6.96 0.18
N VAL A 322 3.09 7.32 1.47
CA VAL A 322 3.90 8.43 2.00
C VAL A 322 5.37 8.01 2.15
N MET A 323 5.64 6.76 2.50
CA MET A 323 7.01 6.25 2.68
C MET A 323 7.93 6.47 1.47
N PRO A 324 7.60 6.04 0.23
CA PRO A 324 8.48 6.27 -0.91
C PRO A 324 8.72 7.76 -1.18
N VAL A 325 7.74 8.61 -0.87
CA VAL A 325 7.86 10.07 -1.01
C VAL A 325 8.88 10.64 -0.03
N VAL A 326 8.76 10.36 1.27
CA VAL A 326 9.68 10.94 2.26
C VAL A 326 11.10 10.40 2.11
N PHE A 327 11.27 9.13 1.70
CA PHE A 327 12.59 8.57 1.41
C PHE A 327 13.22 9.16 0.14
N ALA A 328 12.46 9.36 -0.94
CA ALA A 328 12.96 10.06 -2.11
C ALA A 328 13.28 11.54 -1.80
N ALA A 329 12.48 12.21 -0.97
CA ALA A 329 12.72 13.56 -0.50
C ALA A 329 14.00 13.65 0.34
N MET A 330 14.26 12.68 1.22
CA MET A 330 15.52 12.56 1.95
C MET A 330 16.72 12.43 1.00
N LEU A 331 16.63 11.55 -0.01
CA LEU A 331 17.69 11.37 -1.00
C LEU A 331 17.94 12.65 -1.83
N ASP A 332 16.90 13.35 -2.27
CA ASP A 332 17.03 14.65 -2.95
C ASP A 332 17.68 15.70 -2.04
N ALA A 333 17.30 15.75 -0.76
CA ALA A 333 17.93 16.66 0.21
C ALA A 333 19.42 16.37 0.38
N ILE A 334 19.81 15.10 0.51
CA ILE A 334 21.24 14.72 0.60
C ILE A 334 21.97 15.06 -0.70
N ALA A 335 21.39 14.77 -1.87
CA ALA A 335 21.97 15.10 -3.17
C ALA A 335 22.26 16.60 -3.29
N ARG A 336 21.29 17.45 -2.93
CA ARG A 336 21.44 18.91 -2.96
C ARG A 336 22.53 19.42 -2.02
N LEU A 337 22.63 18.84 -0.82
CA LEU A 337 23.66 19.20 0.16
C LEU A 337 25.07 18.82 -0.33
N ARG A 338 25.21 17.73 -1.09
CA ARG A 338 26.49 17.31 -1.69
C ARG A 338 26.88 18.17 -2.88
N THR A 339 25.94 18.49 -3.77
CA THR A 339 26.25 19.38 -4.92
C THR A 339 26.61 20.79 -4.47
N ALA A 340 25.99 21.28 -3.40
CA ALA A 340 26.36 22.57 -2.81
C ALA A 340 27.80 22.54 -2.25
N ASP A 341 28.25 21.39 -1.72
CA ASP A 341 29.61 21.20 -1.22
C ASP A 341 30.66 21.27 -2.34
N GLU A 342 30.41 20.61 -3.47
CA GLU A 342 31.29 20.64 -4.64
C GLU A 342 31.41 22.05 -5.23
N VAL A 343 30.31 22.80 -5.30
CA VAL A 343 30.30 24.19 -5.79
C VAL A 343 30.99 25.12 -4.80
N ASP A 344 30.65 25.06 -3.50
CA ASP A 344 31.27 25.92 -2.47
C ASP A 344 32.77 25.64 -2.33
N ALA A 345 33.22 24.38 -2.49
CA ALA A 345 34.64 24.03 -2.47
C ALA A 345 35.39 24.54 -3.71
N ALA A 346 34.73 24.61 -4.87
CA ALA A 346 35.29 25.22 -6.08
C ALA A 346 35.33 26.75 -5.99
N ASP A 347 34.35 27.37 -5.33
CA ASP A 347 34.16 28.82 -5.20
C ASP A 347 34.65 29.39 -3.86
N ALA A 348 35.61 28.73 -3.19
CA ALA A 348 36.09 28.99 -1.81
C ALA A 348 36.61 30.42 -1.49
N GLY A 349 36.45 31.39 -2.39
CA GLY A 349 36.68 32.83 -2.18
C GLY A 349 35.41 33.70 -2.09
N ALA A 350 34.20 33.17 -2.27
CA ALA A 350 32.96 33.95 -2.21
C ALA A 350 32.07 33.49 -1.03
N ASP A 351 31.84 34.39 -0.07
CA ASP A 351 30.89 34.22 1.04
C ASP A 351 29.46 34.10 0.48
N SER A 352 29.06 32.91 0.05
CA SER A 352 27.70 32.67 -0.40
C SER A 352 26.79 32.66 0.84
N ALA A 353 25.97 33.70 1.00
CA ALA A 353 25.01 33.87 2.11
C ALA A 353 23.95 32.74 2.18
N TRP A 354 24.00 31.78 1.26
CA TRP A 354 23.06 30.67 1.08
C TRP A 354 23.72 29.29 1.24
N ALA A 355 25.01 29.22 1.58
CA ALA A 355 25.70 27.96 1.84
C ALA A 355 25.08 27.21 3.02
N SER A 356 24.85 25.91 2.84
CA SER A 356 24.33 25.07 3.95
C SER A 356 25.40 24.91 5.04
N PRO A 357 25.05 25.04 6.34
CA PRO A 357 26.01 24.93 7.44
C PRO A 357 26.81 23.61 7.42
N PRO A 358 28.10 23.60 7.80
CA PRO A 358 28.93 22.39 7.79
C PRO A 358 28.37 21.24 8.65
N TRP A 359 27.73 21.56 9.79
CA TRP A 359 27.11 20.55 10.65
C TRP A 359 26.00 19.78 9.95
N LEU A 360 25.26 20.44 9.06
CA LEU A 360 24.15 19.85 8.33
C LEU A 360 24.65 18.89 7.23
N ARG A 361 25.78 19.22 6.58
CA ARG A 361 26.42 18.32 5.61
C ARG A 361 26.91 17.04 6.31
N ARG A 362 27.57 17.18 7.45
CA ARG A 362 27.97 16.04 8.31
C ARG A 362 26.76 15.24 8.80
N TYR A 363 25.68 15.92 9.18
CA TYR A 363 24.46 15.24 9.57
C TYR A 363 23.92 14.38 8.41
N ALA A 364 23.87 14.93 7.19
CA ALA A 364 23.40 14.22 6.00
C ALA A 364 24.21 12.95 5.66
N THR A 365 25.50 12.90 5.97
CA THR A 365 26.31 11.68 5.78
C THR A 365 25.97 10.59 6.79
N HIS A 366 25.44 10.93 7.98
CA HIS A 366 25.09 9.96 9.02
C HIS A 366 23.63 9.52 8.99
N VAL A 367 22.73 10.32 8.40
CA VAL A 367 21.29 10.02 8.35
C VAL A 367 20.96 8.62 7.81
N PRO A 368 21.58 8.10 6.72
CA PRO A 368 21.32 6.74 6.26
C PRO A 368 21.50 5.66 7.34
N ALA A 369 22.60 5.75 8.10
CA ALA A 369 22.89 4.80 9.17
C ALA A 369 21.95 4.98 10.36
N ILE A 370 21.63 6.23 10.72
CA ILE A 370 20.67 6.54 11.78
C ILE A 370 19.28 6.01 11.43
N ALA A 371 18.82 6.23 10.19
CA ALA A 371 17.54 5.75 9.70
C ALA A 371 17.44 4.22 9.78
N ALA A 372 18.49 3.50 9.38
CA ALA A 372 18.53 2.04 9.49
C ALA A 372 18.51 1.59 10.95
N ALA A 373 19.29 2.24 11.83
CA ALA A 373 19.32 1.92 13.25
C ALA A 373 17.97 2.17 13.93
N VAL A 374 17.29 3.27 13.61
CA VAL A 374 15.94 3.59 14.11
C VAL A 374 14.94 2.56 13.63
N ALA A 375 14.94 2.22 12.34
CA ALA A 375 14.02 1.22 11.79
C ALA A 375 14.24 -0.18 12.42
N LEU A 376 15.49 -0.58 12.65
CA LEU A 376 15.82 -1.82 13.35
C LEU A 376 15.40 -1.77 14.83
N ALA A 377 15.58 -0.64 15.51
CA ALA A 377 15.18 -0.47 16.90
C ALA A 377 13.66 -0.49 17.10
N LEU A 378 12.90 0.00 16.11
CA LEU A 378 11.44 -0.03 16.11
C LEU A 378 10.85 -1.34 15.61
N LEU A 379 11.66 -2.24 15.04
CA LEU A 379 11.22 -3.54 14.51
C LEU A 379 10.33 -4.33 15.49
N PRO A 380 10.60 -4.38 16.82
CA PRO A 380 9.75 -5.10 17.78
C PRO A 380 8.31 -4.56 17.87
N GLN A 381 8.09 -3.29 17.55
CA GLN A 381 6.76 -2.65 17.60
C GLN A 381 5.91 -2.97 16.37
N TYR A 382 6.51 -3.55 15.33
CA TYR A 382 5.85 -3.79 14.05
C TYR A 382 5.72 -5.27 13.71
N PRO A 383 4.76 -5.64 12.84
CA PRO A 383 4.41 -7.03 12.56
C PRO A 383 5.54 -7.98 12.16
N LEU A 384 6.65 -7.47 11.59
CA LEU A 384 7.80 -8.31 11.26
C LEU A 384 8.44 -9.00 12.48
N SER A 385 8.29 -8.44 13.69
CA SER A 385 8.74 -9.10 14.91
C SER A 385 8.03 -10.42 15.19
N ARG A 386 6.83 -10.64 14.64
CA ARG A 386 6.11 -11.91 14.73
C ARG A 386 6.87 -13.06 14.07
N LEU A 387 7.70 -12.80 13.07
CA LEU A 387 8.46 -13.86 12.40
C LEU A 387 9.50 -14.54 13.30
N VAL A 388 9.90 -13.91 14.40
CA VAL A 388 10.80 -14.53 15.40
C VAL A 388 10.05 -15.18 16.56
N ASP A 389 8.73 -15.02 16.63
CA ASP A 389 7.86 -15.65 17.63
C ASP A 389 7.45 -17.05 17.15
N PRO A 390 7.81 -18.14 17.86
CA PRO A 390 7.40 -19.50 17.51
C PRO A 390 5.89 -19.67 17.39
N ALA A 391 5.10 -18.93 18.18
CA ALA A 391 3.63 -19.02 18.16
C ALA A 391 3.03 -18.58 16.81
N THR A 392 3.75 -17.77 16.02
CA THR A 392 3.33 -17.36 14.67
C THR A 392 3.27 -18.52 13.69
N TYR A 393 4.00 -19.62 13.96
CA TYR A 393 4.04 -20.81 13.11
C TYR A 393 3.07 -21.91 13.59
N GLU A 394 2.47 -21.74 14.76
CA GLU A 394 1.48 -22.68 15.29
C GLU A 394 0.09 -22.43 14.66
N PRO A 395 -0.65 -23.48 14.27
CA PRO A 395 -2.03 -23.34 13.83
C PRO A 395 -2.87 -22.62 14.89
N SER A 396 -3.88 -21.87 14.44
CA SER A 396 -4.88 -21.32 15.36
C SER A 396 -5.60 -22.47 16.09
N PRO A 397 -5.91 -22.34 17.39
CA PRO A 397 -6.71 -23.33 18.11
C PRO A 397 -8.04 -23.64 17.42
N ARG A 398 -8.61 -22.64 16.73
CA ARG A 398 -9.89 -22.74 16.01
C ARG A 398 -9.74 -23.16 14.54
N ALA A 399 -8.53 -23.45 14.07
CA ALA A 399 -8.28 -23.73 12.65
C ALA A 399 -9.02 -24.97 12.13
N ALA A 400 -9.21 -25.99 12.96
CA ALA A 400 -9.98 -27.19 12.59
C ALA A 400 -11.47 -26.86 12.40
N ALA A 401 -12.05 -26.11 13.34
CA ALA A 401 -13.42 -25.62 13.26
C ALA A 401 -13.64 -24.69 12.06
N ALA A 402 -12.72 -23.76 11.81
CA ALA A 402 -12.76 -22.89 10.63
C ALA A 402 -12.70 -23.67 9.31
N GLN A 403 -11.89 -24.74 9.26
CA GLN A 403 -11.84 -25.63 8.10
C GLN A 403 -13.15 -26.40 7.91
N GLU A 404 -13.78 -26.86 8.99
CA GLU A 404 -15.09 -27.53 8.95
C GLU A 404 -16.18 -26.61 8.37
N VAL A 405 -16.15 -25.31 8.70
CA VAL A 405 -17.02 -24.30 8.07
C VAL A 405 -16.78 -24.21 6.57
N LEU A 406 -15.52 -24.15 6.11
CA LEU A 406 -15.18 -24.07 4.69
C LEU A 406 -15.57 -25.32 3.90
N ASP A 407 -15.43 -26.50 4.52
CA ASP A 407 -15.80 -27.78 3.91
C ASP A 407 -17.33 -27.93 3.81
N LEU A 408 -18.07 -27.36 4.78
CA LEU A 408 -19.53 -27.39 4.82
C LEU A 408 -20.18 -26.42 3.83
N VAL A 409 -19.70 -25.18 3.77
CA VAL A 409 -20.13 -24.17 2.80
C VAL A 409 -19.40 -24.44 1.50
N THR A 410 -19.97 -25.26 0.61
CA THR A 410 -19.27 -25.73 -0.60
C THR A 410 -18.99 -24.61 -1.61
N GLU A 411 -17.94 -24.74 -2.42
CA GLU A 411 -17.70 -23.84 -3.57
C GLU A 411 -18.93 -23.77 -4.50
N GLY A 412 -19.15 -22.59 -5.09
CA GLY A 412 -20.31 -22.28 -5.92
C GLY A 412 -21.59 -21.92 -5.16
N SER A 413 -21.61 -22.06 -3.83
CA SER A 413 -22.73 -21.62 -3.00
C SER A 413 -22.71 -20.11 -2.72
N SER A 414 -23.87 -19.60 -2.29
CA SER A 414 -24.03 -18.25 -1.77
C SER A 414 -24.03 -18.24 -0.23
N VAL A 415 -23.27 -17.32 0.37
CA VAL A 415 -23.11 -17.23 1.84
C VAL A 415 -23.16 -15.78 2.31
N GLU A 416 -23.89 -15.53 3.38
CA GLU A 416 -23.80 -14.30 4.18
C GLU A 416 -22.96 -14.56 5.43
N THR A 417 -22.06 -13.63 5.75
CA THR A 417 -21.15 -13.77 6.88
C THR A 417 -20.76 -12.43 7.48
N ASP A 418 -20.36 -12.45 8.75
CA ASP A 418 -19.59 -11.36 9.35
C ASP A 418 -18.12 -11.36 8.87
N ILE A 419 -17.30 -10.45 9.40
CA ILE A 419 -15.91 -10.24 8.97
C ILE A 419 -15.00 -11.45 9.30
N GLY A 420 -15.28 -12.24 10.34
CA GLY A 420 -14.36 -13.26 10.86
C GLY A 420 -13.88 -14.25 9.80
N MET A 421 -14.80 -14.75 8.97
CA MET A 421 -14.52 -15.74 7.91
C MET A 421 -14.64 -15.17 6.49
N ILE A 422 -14.94 -13.87 6.33
CA ILE A 422 -15.30 -13.29 5.02
C ILE A 422 -14.18 -13.45 3.97
N THR A 423 -12.92 -13.33 4.41
CA THR A 423 -11.73 -13.43 3.56
C THR A 423 -11.45 -14.86 3.10
N HIS A 424 -11.77 -15.87 3.91
CA HIS A 424 -11.61 -17.28 3.54
C HIS A 424 -12.78 -17.82 2.74
N LEU A 425 -13.99 -17.27 2.94
CA LEU A 425 -15.18 -17.64 2.18
C LEU A 425 -15.21 -17.00 0.79
N ALA A 426 -14.53 -15.87 0.56
CA ALA A 426 -14.55 -15.16 -0.72
C ALA A 426 -14.07 -16.00 -1.92
N THR A 427 -13.13 -16.92 -1.68
CA THR A 427 -12.64 -17.81 -2.73
C THR A 427 -13.71 -18.80 -3.15
N GLY A 428 -14.12 -18.73 -4.43
CA GLY A 428 -15.00 -19.72 -5.06
C GLY A 428 -16.47 -19.67 -4.65
N ARG A 429 -16.91 -18.69 -3.86
CA ARG A 429 -18.31 -18.54 -3.38
C ARG A 429 -18.82 -17.13 -3.64
N THR A 430 -20.13 -16.99 -3.70
CA THR A 430 -20.77 -15.66 -3.70
C THR A 430 -20.97 -15.23 -2.26
N VAL A 431 -20.15 -14.29 -1.80
CA VAL A 431 -20.14 -13.84 -0.40
C VAL A 431 -20.83 -12.49 -0.29
N TYR A 432 -21.70 -12.38 0.71
CA TYR A 432 -22.34 -11.14 1.15
C TYR A 432 -21.92 -10.83 2.59
N TRP A 433 -21.81 -9.54 2.92
CA TRP A 433 -21.61 -9.13 4.30
C TRP A 433 -22.96 -8.87 4.96
N THR A 434 -23.09 -9.24 6.24
CA THR A 434 -24.34 -9.10 7.01
C THR A 434 -24.88 -7.66 7.07
N GLY A 435 -24.02 -6.66 6.86
CA GLY A 435 -24.42 -5.25 6.85
C GLY A 435 -24.89 -4.72 5.49
N THR A 436 -24.73 -5.48 4.40
CA THR A 436 -24.94 -5.00 3.01
C THR A 436 -25.65 -6.01 2.11
N VAL A 437 -26.10 -7.14 2.63
CA VAL A 437 -26.75 -8.22 1.86
C VAL A 437 -28.02 -7.78 1.11
N GLY A 438 -28.70 -6.72 1.55
CA GLY A 438 -29.88 -6.18 0.87
C GLY A 438 -31.00 -7.22 0.72
N ASP A 439 -31.57 -7.33 -0.49
CA ASP A 439 -32.63 -8.29 -0.81
C ASP A 439 -32.11 -9.67 -1.24
N ALA A 440 -30.79 -9.87 -1.30
CA ALA A 440 -30.23 -11.18 -1.66
C ALA A 440 -30.48 -12.17 -0.51
N VAL A 441 -30.94 -13.37 -0.85
CA VAL A 441 -31.14 -14.44 0.13
C VAL A 441 -30.12 -15.55 -0.15
N PRO A 442 -29.03 -15.64 0.61
CA PRO A 442 -28.01 -16.67 0.42
C PRO A 442 -28.50 -18.06 0.87
N GLU A 443 -27.74 -19.10 0.52
CA GLU A 443 -28.00 -20.47 0.97
C GLU A 443 -27.48 -20.74 2.39
N TRP A 444 -26.43 -20.01 2.78
CA TRP A 444 -25.71 -20.21 4.03
C TRP A 444 -25.59 -18.90 4.81
N MET A 445 -25.66 -19.00 6.14
CA MET A 445 -25.32 -17.95 7.08
C MET A 445 -24.17 -18.46 7.96
N VAL A 446 -23.08 -17.70 8.04
CA VAL A 446 -21.92 -18.01 8.88
C VAL A 446 -21.70 -16.88 9.87
N ILE A 447 -21.63 -17.21 11.15
CA ILE A 447 -21.31 -16.26 12.21
C ILE A 447 -20.08 -16.74 12.98
N ASP A 448 -19.11 -15.84 13.15
CA ASP A 448 -17.98 -15.98 14.05
C ASP A 448 -18.22 -15.16 15.32
N ALA A 449 -18.57 -15.87 16.39
CA ALA A 449 -18.92 -15.27 17.66
C ALA A 449 -17.78 -14.53 18.35
N TYR A 450 -16.51 -14.76 17.97
CA TYR A 450 -15.39 -14.09 18.64
C TYR A 450 -14.88 -12.90 17.85
N THR A 451 -14.69 -13.08 16.54
CA THR A 451 -14.01 -12.08 15.70
C THR A 451 -14.99 -11.10 15.04
N GLY A 452 -16.23 -11.53 14.80
CA GLY A 452 -17.27 -10.69 14.18
C GLY A 452 -18.03 -9.84 15.20
N TRP A 453 -18.69 -10.52 16.15
CA TRP A 453 -19.69 -9.89 17.03
C TRP A 453 -19.32 -9.91 18.53
N GLY A 454 -18.30 -10.69 18.92
CA GLY A 454 -17.93 -10.89 20.33
C GLY A 454 -19.06 -11.50 21.16
N ASP A 455 -19.10 -11.17 22.45
CA ASP A 455 -20.11 -11.68 23.41
C ASP A 455 -21.57 -11.37 23.03
N GLN A 456 -21.82 -10.57 22.00
CA GLN A 456 -23.15 -10.21 21.47
C GLN A 456 -23.51 -10.95 20.18
N ALA A 457 -22.76 -11.99 19.81
CA ALA A 457 -23.04 -12.79 18.62
C ALA A 457 -24.46 -13.36 18.66
N PRO A 458 -25.28 -13.07 17.63
CA PRO A 458 -26.62 -13.65 17.55
C PRO A 458 -26.54 -15.12 17.13
N ASP A 459 -27.59 -15.89 17.43
CA ASP A 459 -27.76 -17.21 16.85
C ASP A 459 -27.90 -17.10 15.33
N ALA A 460 -27.13 -17.91 14.58
CA ALA A 460 -27.05 -17.79 13.12
C ALA A 460 -28.41 -17.99 12.42
N ALA A 461 -29.21 -18.98 12.85
CA ALA A 461 -30.50 -19.23 12.23
C ALA A 461 -31.54 -18.16 12.61
N ALA A 462 -31.52 -17.69 13.86
CA ALA A 462 -32.38 -16.60 14.32
C ALA A 462 -32.05 -15.28 13.60
N TYR A 463 -30.76 -14.95 13.46
CA TYR A 463 -30.30 -13.78 12.72
C TYR A 463 -30.71 -13.87 11.25
N ALA A 464 -30.44 -14.99 10.59
CA ALA A 464 -30.82 -15.20 9.19
C ALA A 464 -32.34 -15.10 8.98
N SER A 465 -33.14 -15.67 9.88
CA SER A 465 -34.61 -15.58 9.82
C SER A 465 -35.12 -14.14 10.01
N GLN A 466 -34.40 -13.33 10.80
CA GLN A 466 -34.72 -11.91 10.99
C GLN A 466 -34.35 -11.08 9.76
N GLN A 467 -33.18 -11.32 9.17
CA GLN A 467 -32.71 -10.60 7.98
C GLN A 467 -33.48 -11.00 6.73
N HIS A 468 -33.94 -12.27 6.64
CA HIS A 468 -34.63 -12.82 5.47
C HIS A 468 -36.04 -13.33 5.82
N PRO A 469 -37.01 -12.42 6.07
CA PRO A 469 -38.37 -12.82 6.43
C PRO A 469 -39.02 -13.74 5.40
N GLY A 470 -39.63 -14.83 5.87
CA GLY A 470 -40.33 -15.81 5.02
C GLY A 470 -39.49 -17.01 4.57
N THR A 471 -38.22 -17.08 4.97
CA THR A 471 -37.33 -18.22 4.73
C THR A 471 -37.11 -19.04 6.00
N SER A 472 -36.74 -20.30 5.86
CA SER A 472 -36.51 -21.20 7.01
C SER A 472 -35.03 -21.56 7.12
N TRP A 473 -34.49 -21.50 8.33
CA TRP A 473 -33.06 -21.72 8.59
C TRP A 473 -32.86 -22.75 9.70
N GLU A 474 -31.87 -23.62 9.53
CA GLU A 474 -31.48 -24.64 10.50
C GLU A 474 -29.97 -24.51 10.77
N VAL A 475 -29.58 -24.40 12.05
CA VAL A 475 -28.18 -24.50 12.44
C VAL A 475 -27.71 -25.93 12.22
N VAL A 476 -26.72 -26.09 11.35
CA VAL A 476 -26.15 -27.40 10.99
C VAL A 476 -24.74 -27.59 11.53
N LEU A 477 -24.09 -26.52 12.00
CA LEU A 477 -22.80 -26.56 12.67
C LEU A 477 -22.76 -25.51 13.78
N ASP A 478 -22.27 -25.90 14.94
CA ASP A 478 -21.94 -25.02 16.07
C ASP A 478 -20.69 -25.59 16.76
N THR A 479 -19.54 -24.96 16.52
CA THR A 479 -18.24 -25.46 16.99
C THR A 479 -17.23 -24.33 17.17
N ASP A 480 -16.55 -24.30 18.31
CA ASP A 480 -15.52 -23.30 18.67
C ASP A 480 -15.88 -21.84 18.31
N GLY A 481 -17.12 -21.45 18.57
CA GLY A 481 -17.63 -20.10 18.32
C GLY A 481 -17.98 -19.79 16.86
N TYR A 482 -17.92 -20.78 15.95
CA TYR A 482 -18.50 -20.66 14.62
C TYR A 482 -19.87 -21.32 14.59
N GLN A 483 -20.87 -20.59 14.09
CA GLN A 483 -22.18 -21.13 13.79
C GLN A 483 -22.46 -21.05 12.29
N VAL A 484 -22.97 -22.13 11.72
CA VAL A 484 -23.40 -22.20 10.32
C VAL A 484 -24.86 -22.62 10.27
N ALA A 485 -25.69 -21.77 9.69
CA ALA A 485 -27.07 -22.08 9.37
C ALA A 485 -27.26 -22.28 7.88
N ARG A 486 -28.09 -23.27 7.52
CA ARG A 486 -28.47 -23.58 6.15
C ARG A 486 -29.93 -23.21 5.93
N ARG A 487 -30.24 -22.62 4.78
CA ARG A 487 -31.62 -22.41 4.35
C ARG A 487 -32.28 -23.76 3.99
N THR A 488 -33.54 -23.96 4.37
CA THR A 488 -34.24 -25.26 4.28
C THR A 488 -35.50 -25.29 3.42
N ASP A 489 -35.91 -24.14 2.86
CA ASP A 489 -37.09 -24.00 1.98
C ASP A 489 -36.80 -24.13 0.48
#